data_AF-A0A150TDD7-F1
#
_entry.id   AF-A0A150TDD7-F1
#
_cell.length_a   1.000
_cell.length_b   1.000
_cell.length_c   1.000
_cell.angle_alpha   90.00
_cell.angle_beta   90.00
_cell.angle_gamma   90.00
#
_symmetry.space_group_name_H-M   'P 1'
#
loop_
_entity.id
_entity.type
_entity.pdbx_description
1 polymer ?
#
loop_
_entity_poly.entity_id
_entity_poly.type
_entity_poly.pdbx_seq_one_letter_code
_entity_poly.pdbx_strand_id
1 'polypeptide(L)'
;MLNQQEAHVSPEWRYCTVAEEPGVRNCDAPAAPGDPPQFSDRLLFYERDFSDPRNCAPCGCVTTTPGRCEARVSAYADRACSDSALIGTEEVAGGEGDACLYVERGPALGSLSAEWDVSELPGCTPFGGEPHPRTVCCLPEPEE
;
A
#
# COMPACT_ATOMS: atom_id res chain seq x y z
N MET A 1 -39.47 1.89 17.78
CA MET A 1 -40.46 2.96 17.53
C MET A 1 -39.69 4.09 16.86
N LEU A 2 -39.82 4.24 15.53
CA LEU A 2 -39.39 5.46 14.83
C LEU A 2 -40.24 6.59 15.42
N ASN A 3 -39.60 7.52 16.12
CA ASN A 3 -40.31 8.58 16.82
C ASN A 3 -40.94 9.52 15.80
N GLN A 4 -42.16 9.98 16.09
CA GLN A 4 -43.00 10.88 15.27
C GLN A 4 -42.33 12.19 14.77
N GLN A 5 -41.07 12.45 15.09
CA GLN A 5 -40.29 13.58 14.60
C GLN A 5 -39.86 13.46 13.13
N GLU A 6 -39.86 12.25 12.54
CA GLU A 6 -39.52 12.05 11.12
C GLU A 6 -40.68 12.44 10.16
N ALA A 7 -41.88 12.72 10.67
CA ALA A 7 -43.06 13.05 9.86
C ALA A 7 -43.21 14.54 9.52
N HIS A 8 -42.25 15.40 9.88
CA HIS A 8 -42.31 16.87 9.71
C HIS A 8 -41.13 17.44 8.91
N VAL A 9 -40.63 16.72 7.92
CA VAL A 9 -39.66 17.27 6.97
C VAL A 9 -40.39 17.73 5.72
N SER A 10 -40.07 18.93 5.21
CA SER A 10 -40.64 19.43 3.95
C SER A 10 -40.40 18.41 2.82
N PRO A 11 -41.26 18.34 1.78
CA PRO A 11 -41.13 17.35 0.69
C PRO A 11 -39.77 17.40 -0.04
N GLU A 12 -39.05 18.52 0.06
CA GLU A 12 -37.70 18.72 -0.48
C GLU A 12 -36.58 18.10 0.38
N TRP A 13 -36.90 17.54 1.54
CA TRP A 13 -35.93 17.03 2.51
C TRP A 13 -36.15 15.56 2.82
N ARG A 14 -35.04 14.84 3.01
CA ARG A 14 -35.04 13.41 3.31
C ARG A 14 -34.24 13.13 4.58
N TYR A 15 -34.69 12.13 5.33
CA TYR A 15 -33.95 11.66 6.50
C TYR A 15 -32.91 10.63 6.07
N CYS A 16 -31.66 10.85 6.47
CA CYS A 16 -30.53 10.02 6.06
C CYS A 16 -29.58 9.76 7.23
N THR A 17 -28.91 8.62 7.19
CA THR A 17 -27.80 8.27 8.07
C THR A 17 -26.50 8.32 7.28
N VAL A 18 -25.43 8.77 7.92
CA VAL A 18 -24.09 8.86 7.33
C VAL A 18 -23.25 7.72 7.89
N ALA A 19 -22.57 6.97 7.04
CA ALA A 19 -21.62 5.95 7.49
C ALA A 19 -20.50 6.60 8.32
N GLU A 20 -20.25 6.06 9.50
CA GLU A 20 -19.20 6.56 10.42
C GLU A 20 -17.82 6.49 9.77
N GLU A 21 -17.54 5.39 9.07
CA GLU A 21 -16.30 5.18 8.34
C GLU A 21 -16.45 5.51 6.84
N PRO A 22 -15.45 6.16 6.23
CA PRO A 22 -15.42 6.38 4.79
C PRO A 22 -15.32 5.06 4.02
N GLY A 23 -15.84 5.07 2.79
CA GLY A 23 -15.90 3.93 1.89
C GLY A 23 -17.31 3.69 1.32
N VAL A 24 -17.35 2.85 0.30
CA VAL A 24 -18.60 2.37 -0.29
C VAL A 24 -19.15 1.25 0.59
N ARG A 25 -20.36 1.46 1.12
CA ARG A 25 -21.10 0.46 1.90
C ARG A 25 -22.44 0.18 1.24
N ASN A 26 -23.05 -0.93 1.65
CA ASN A 26 -24.43 -1.22 1.30
C ASN A 26 -25.34 -0.61 2.36
N CYS A 27 -26.44 -0.04 1.89
CA CYS A 27 -27.55 0.34 2.74
C CYS A 27 -28.42 -0.89 3.03
N ASP A 28 -29.39 -0.75 3.93
CA ASP A 28 -30.32 -1.83 4.25
C ASP A 28 -31.15 -2.21 3.02
N ALA A 29 -31.68 -3.43 3.02
CA ALA A 29 -32.61 -3.84 1.97
C ALA A 29 -33.88 -2.97 2.02
N PRO A 30 -34.56 -2.75 0.88
CA PRO A 30 -35.86 -2.10 0.90
C PRO A 30 -36.85 -2.84 1.81
N ALA A 31 -37.67 -2.08 2.53
CA ALA A 31 -38.74 -2.66 3.33
C ALA A 31 -39.75 -3.42 2.44
N ALA A 32 -40.37 -4.47 2.98
CA ALA A 32 -41.45 -5.15 2.27
C ALA A 32 -42.71 -4.27 2.22
N PRO A 33 -43.63 -4.50 1.27
CA PRO A 33 -44.88 -3.74 1.19
C PRO A 33 -45.68 -3.82 2.49
N GLY A 34 -45.96 -2.67 3.10
CA GLY A 34 -46.71 -2.56 4.35
C GLY A 34 -45.85 -2.47 5.62
N ASP A 35 -44.53 -2.66 5.52
CA ASP A 35 -43.59 -2.43 6.61
C ASP A 35 -43.09 -0.98 6.65
N PRO A 36 -42.55 -0.50 7.79
CA PRO A 36 -41.92 0.80 7.88
C PRO A 36 -40.75 0.94 6.89
N PRO A 37 -40.57 2.11 6.27
CA PRO A 37 -39.47 2.32 5.32
C PRO A 37 -38.10 2.15 6.01
N GLN A 38 -37.16 1.58 5.28
CA GLN A 38 -35.77 1.42 5.71
C GLN A 38 -34.88 2.38 4.90
N PHE A 39 -33.71 2.73 5.43
CA PHE A 39 -32.76 3.57 4.72
C PHE A 39 -32.10 2.78 3.58
N SER A 40 -32.83 2.53 2.50
CA SER A 40 -32.37 1.70 1.38
C SER A 40 -31.71 2.49 0.26
N ASP A 41 -32.04 3.78 0.13
CA ASP A 41 -31.54 4.61 -0.96
C ASP A 41 -30.11 5.04 -0.67
N ARG A 42 -29.21 4.72 -1.60
CA ARG A 42 -27.78 4.92 -1.42
C ARG A 42 -27.27 6.11 -2.21
N LEU A 43 -26.61 7.04 -1.52
CA LEU A 43 -25.88 8.16 -2.10
C LEU A 43 -24.40 8.08 -1.70
N LEU A 44 -23.52 8.54 -2.60
CA LEU A 44 -22.08 8.64 -2.37
C LEU A 44 -21.67 10.10 -2.39
N PHE A 45 -21.01 10.55 -1.31
CA PHE A 45 -20.49 11.90 -1.20
C PHE A 45 -18.98 11.87 -1.11
N TYR A 46 -18.33 12.67 -1.95
CA TYR A 46 -16.91 12.90 -1.89
C TYR A 46 -16.67 14.22 -1.18
N GLU A 47 -15.87 14.22 -0.11
CA GLU A 47 -15.53 15.46 0.58
C GLU A 47 -14.73 16.37 -0.37
N ARG A 48 -15.02 17.68 -0.31
CA ARG A 48 -14.32 18.68 -1.12
C ARG A 48 -12.93 18.98 -0.57
N ASP A 49 -12.72 18.73 0.73
CA ASP A 49 -11.45 18.97 1.40
C ASP A 49 -10.57 17.69 1.35
N PHE A 50 -9.59 17.71 0.46
CA PHE A 50 -8.61 16.63 0.28
C PHE A 50 -7.40 16.76 1.22
N SER A 51 -7.43 17.69 2.18
CA SER A 51 -6.34 17.84 3.16
C SER A 51 -6.39 16.80 4.28
N ASP A 52 -7.56 16.18 4.52
CA ASP A 52 -7.69 15.05 5.44
C ASP A 52 -7.27 13.75 4.74
N PRO A 53 -6.16 13.12 5.15
CA PRO A 53 -5.66 11.89 4.51
C PRO A 53 -6.62 10.71 4.65
N ARG A 54 -7.61 10.76 5.56
CA ARG A 54 -8.64 9.73 5.71
C ARG A 54 -9.67 9.74 4.58
N ASN A 55 -9.74 10.83 3.81
CA ASN A 55 -10.62 10.99 2.66
C ASN A 55 -10.02 10.45 1.36
N CYS A 56 -8.82 9.90 1.41
CA CYS A 56 -8.12 9.35 0.25
C CYS A 56 -7.70 7.91 0.52
N ALA A 57 -7.54 7.15 -0.56
CA ALA A 57 -7.00 5.80 -0.47
C ALA A 57 -5.57 5.86 0.05
N PRO A 58 -5.15 4.90 0.91
CA PRO A 58 -3.78 4.86 1.36
C PRO A 58 -2.85 4.78 0.16
N CYS A 59 -1.92 5.72 0.07
CA CYS A 59 -0.91 5.71 -0.97
C CYS A 59 0.01 4.52 -0.76
N GLY A 60 0.27 3.78 -1.82
CA GLY A 60 1.13 2.61 -1.78
C GLY A 60 1.94 2.45 -3.05
N CYS A 61 2.78 1.42 -3.00
CA CYS A 61 3.69 1.04 -4.06
C CYS A 61 3.57 -0.46 -4.26
N VAL A 62 3.25 -0.90 -5.49
CA VAL A 62 3.39 -2.31 -5.86
C VAL A 62 4.71 -2.48 -6.59
N THR A 63 5.57 -3.35 -6.08
CA THR A 63 6.82 -3.73 -6.75
C THR A 63 6.49 -4.34 -8.11
N THR A 64 6.92 -3.68 -9.19
CA THR A 64 6.68 -4.13 -10.56
C THR A 64 7.90 -4.79 -11.19
N THR A 65 9.08 -4.49 -10.66
CA THR A 65 10.32 -5.16 -11.06
C THR A 65 11.11 -5.41 -9.80
N PRO A 66 11.50 -6.67 -9.53
CA PRO A 66 12.35 -6.96 -8.39
C PRO A 66 13.68 -6.21 -8.56
N GLY A 67 14.21 -5.68 -7.45
CA GLY A 67 15.58 -5.19 -7.43
C GLY A 67 16.53 -6.38 -7.45
N ARG A 68 17.73 -6.16 -7.98
CA ARG A 68 18.81 -7.16 -8.00
C ARG A 68 20.10 -6.50 -7.55
N CYS A 69 20.74 -7.11 -6.56
CA CYS A 69 22.01 -6.65 -6.05
C CYS A 69 22.98 -7.83 -6.06
N GLU A 70 24.07 -7.69 -6.80
CA GLU A 70 25.15 -8.66 -6.86
C GLU A 70 26.47 -7.91 -6.72
N ALA A 71 27.28 -8.37 -5.78
CA ALA A 71 28.58 -7.80 -5.50
C ALA A 71 29.66 -8.87 -5.59
N ARG A 72 30.82 -8.45 -6.06
CA ARG A 72 32.02 -9.28 -6.09
C ARG A 72 32.97 -8.80 -5.02
N VAL A 73 33.29 -9.69 -4.09
CA VAL A 73 34.23 -9.44 -2.99
C VAL A 73 35.53 -10.14 -3.31
N SER A 74 36.64 -9.41 -3.30
CA SER A 74 37.97 -9.94 -3.59
C SER A 74 38.93 -9.73 -2.42
N ALA A 75 39.78 -10.73 -2.17
CA ALA A 75 40.79 -10.70 -1.14
C ALA A 75 42.19 -10.69 -1.76
N TYR A 76 43.10 -9.89 -1.20
CA TYR A 76 44.44 -9.71 -1.73
C TYR A 76 45.50 -9.86 -0.64
N ALA A 77 46.69 -10.32 -1.02
CA ALA A 77 47.83 -10.50 -0.12
C ALA A 77 48.61 -9.20 0.11
N ASP A 78 48.46 -8.24 -0.80
CA ASP A 78 49.04 -6.90 -0.66
C ASP A 78 48.02 -5.91 -0.08
N ARG A 79 48.45 -4.66 0.12
CA ARG A 79 47.58 -3.59 0.61
C ARG A 79 46.99 -2.73 -0.51
N ALA A 80 47.32 -3.04 -1.76
CA ALA A 80 47.02 -2.21 -2.93
C ALA A 80 45.89 -2.79 -3.79
N CYS A 81 45.33 -3.95 -3.42
CA CYS A 81 44.36 -4.68 -4.21
C CYS A 81 44.88 -5.02 -5.62
N SER A 82 46.18 -5.33 -5.73
CA SER A 82 46.77 -5.62 -7.04
C SER A 82 46.34 -6.99 -7.54
N ASP A 83 45.99 -7.11 -8.81
CA ASP A 83 45.60 -8.39 -9.43
C ASP A 83 46.65 -9.50 -9.26
N SER A 84 47.93 -9.13 -9.23
CA SER A 84 49.04 -10.07 -9.00
C SER A 84 49.10 -10.64 -7.58
N ALA A 85 48.37 -10.04 -6.64
CA ALA A 85 48.27 -10.44 -5.25
C ALA A 85 46.88 -11.00 -4.90
N LEU A 86 46.02 -11.29 -5.88
CA LEU A 86 44.69 -11.83 -5.66
C LEU A 86 44.77 -13.22 -4.99
N ILE A 87 44.13 -13.33 -3.83
CA ILE A 87 43.99 -14.56 -3.06
C ILE A 87 42.75 -15.33 -3.52
N GLY A 88 41.64 -14.62 -3.75
CA GLY A 88 40.38 -15.21 -4.15
C GLY A 88 39.26 -14.18 -4.28
N THR A 89 38.16 -14.61 -4.88
CA THR A 89 36.99 -13.79 -5.18
C THR A 89 35.72 -14.60 -4.91
N GLU A 90 34.69 -13.95 -4.37
CA GLU A 90 33.38 -14.53 -4.12
C GLU A 90 32.29 -13.57 -4.61
N GLU A 91 31.29 -14.13 -5.28
CA GLU A 91 30.09 -13.40 -5.69
C GLU A 91 29.04 -13.51 -4.58
N VAL A 92 28.44 -12.37 -4.22
CA VAL A 92 27.45 -12.26 -3.15
C VAL A 92 26.20 -11.63 -3.74
N ALA A 93 25.09 -12.38 -3.71
CA ALA A 93 23.78 -11.89 -4.12
C ALA A 93 22.92 -11.52 -2.91
N GLY A 94 22.08 -10.49 -3.07
CA GLY A 94 21.15 -10.06 -2.03
C GLY A 94 20.16 -11.17 -1.66
N GLY A 95 20.20 -11.63 -0.40
CA GLY A 95 19.27 -12.64 0.15
C GLY A 95 19.89 -14.02 0.39
N GLU A 96 21.12 -14.27 -0.08
CA GLU A 96 21.90 -15.43 0.35
C GLU A 96 22.65 -15.10 1.66
N GLY A 97 22.48 -15.96 2.66
CA GLY A 97 23.13 -15.84 3.97
C GLY A 97 24.64 -16.02 3.91
N ASP A 98 25.29 -15.76 5.05
CA ASP A 98 26.75 -15.74 5.28
C ASP A 98 27.58 -16.59 4.30
N ALA A 99 28.09 -15.93 3.25
CA ALA A 99 29.07 -16.49 2.33
C ALA A 99 30.47 -16.20 2.90
N CYS A 100 31.29 -17.23 3.04
CA CYS A 100 32.66 -17.09 3.53
C CYS A 100 33.63 -17.64 2.49
N LEU A 101 34.47 -16.75 1.97
CA LEU A 101 35.68 -17.06 1.22
C LEU A 101 36.54 -18.09 1.98
N TYR A 102 36.53 -19.34 1.51
CA TYR A 102 37.48 -20.34 1.96
C TYR A 102 38.82 -20.10 1.28
N VAL A 103 39.83 -19.78 2.07
CA VAL A 103 41.20 -19.59 1.60
C VAL A 103 42.05 -20.75 2.14
N GLU A 104 42.65 -21.52 1.25
CA GLU A 104 43.66 -22.53 1.65
C GLU A 104 44.79 -21.85 2.43
N ARG A 105 45.36 -22.51 3.45
CA ARG A 105 46.48 -21.95 4.23
C ARG A 105 47.61 -21.53 3.29
N GLY A 106 47.82 -20.23 3.15
CA GLY A 106 48.80 -19.68 2.22
C GLY A 106 49.16 -18.23 2.56
N PRO A 107 48.66 -17.24 1.79
CA PRO A 107 49.03 -15.83 1.98
C PRO A 107 48.30 -15.17 3.16
N ALA A 108 49.01 -14.27 3.87
CA ALA A 108 48.38 -13.39 4.85
C ALA A 108 47.48 -12.38 4.12
N LEU A 109 46.29 -12.11 4.66
CA LEU A 109 45.37 -11.11 4.11
C LEU A 109 45.98 -9.71 4.25
N GLY A 110 46.10 -9.00 3.14
CA GLY A 110 46.59 -7.62 3.07
C GLY A 110 45.49 -6.58 2.87
N SER A 111 44.51 -6.86 1.99
CA SER A 111 43.35 -6.00 1.74
C SER A 111 42.15 -6.78 1.19
N LEU A 112 40.99 -6.11 1.19
CA LEU A 112 39.73 -6.58 0.61
C LEU A 112 39.17 -5.47 -0.29
N SER A 113 38.53 -5.84 -1.41
CA SER A 113 37.71 -4.94 -2.23
C SER A 113 36.31 -5.53 -2.41
N ALA A 114 35.34 -4.66 -2.64
CA ALA A 114 33.99 -5.06 -3.00
C ALA A 114 33.49 -4.14 -4.11
N GLU A 115 33.00 -4.74 -5.19
CA GLU A 115 32.48 -4.03 -6.36
C GLU A 115 31.07 -4.54 -6.68
N TRP A 116 30.18 -3.65 -7.09
CA TRP A 116 28.86 -4.05 -7.57
C TRP A 116 28.97 -4.55 -9.01
N ASP A 117 28.58 -5.80 -9.25
CA ASP A 117 28.35 -6.29 -10.61
C ASP A 117 26.95 -5.90 -11.09
N VAL A 118 25.97 -5.92 -10.17
CA VAL A 118 24.60 -5.47 -10.41
C VAL A 118 24.10 -4.66 -9.21
N SER A 119 23.57 -3.47 -9.48
CA SER A 119 22.94 -2.61 -8.47
C SER A 119 21.65 -2.01 -9.05
N GLU A 120 20.63 -2.84 -9.18
CA GLU A 120 19.34 -2.48 -9.73
C GLU A 120 18.33 -2.25 -8.60
N LEU A 121 17.82 -1.02 -8.52
CA LEU A 121 16.75 -0.69 -7.59
C LEU A 121 15.43 -1.30 -8.08
N PRO A 122 14.56 -1.76 -7.16
CA PRO A 122 13.25 -2.25 -7.53
C PRO A 122 12.41 -1.16 -8.20
N GLY A 123 11.70 -1.54 -9.25
CA GLY A 123 10.67 -0.72 -9.88
C GLY A 123 9.39 -0.71 -9.06
N CYS A 124 8.69 0.42 -9.06
CA CYS A 124 7.44 0.61 -8.32
C CYS A 124 6.39 1.28 -9.20
N THR A 125 5.18 0.72 -9.23
CA THR A 125 3.99 1.45 -9.72
C THR A 125 3.22 2.01 -8.53
N PRO A 126 3.02 3.33 -8.47
CA PRO A 126 2.24 3.95 -7.40
C PRO A 126 0.75 3.61 -7.55
N PHE A 127 0.05 3.51 -6.43
CA PHE A 127 -1.41 3.41 -6.37
C PHE A 127 -1.94 4.15 -5.14
N GLY A 128 -3.25 4.38 -5.10
CA GLY A 128 -3.88 5.08 -4.00
C GLY A 128 -3.99 6.59 -4.27
N GLY A 129 -4.46 7.33 -3.26
CA GLY A 129 -4.76 8.75 -3.40
C GLY A 129 -6.09 9.05 -4.09
N GLU A 130 -6.82 8.05 -4.57
CA GLU A 130 -8.18 8.25 -5.06
C GLU A 130 -9.10 8.63 -3.88
N PRO A 131 -10.04 9.56 -4.09
CA PRO A 131 -10.90 10.02 -3.01
C PRO A 131 -11.85 8.90 -2.57
N HIS A 132 -11.95 8.70 -1.26
CA HIS A 132 -12.85 7.77 -0.62
C HIS A 132 -14.22 8.44 -0.40
N PRO A 133 -15.30 7.93 -1.03
CA PRO A 133 -16.62 8.47 -0.77
C PRO A 133 -17.08 8.08 0.62
N ARG A 134 -17.92 8.90 1.25
CA ARG A 134 -18.78 8.48 2.34
C ARG A 134 -20.11 8.01 1.79
N THR A 135 -20.57 6.87 2.30
CA THR A 135 -21.91 6.37 1.99
C THR A 135 -22.93 7.05 2.89
N VAL A 136 -24.00 7.55 2.27
CA VAL A 136 -25.18 8.09 2.95
C VAL A 136 -26.38 7.24 2.55
N CYS A 137 -27.08 6.71 3.56
CA CYS A 137 -28.28 5.90 3.37
C CYS A 137 -29.51 6.72 3.75
N CYS A 138 -30.44 6.88 2.84
CA CYS A 138 -31.64 7.72 3.01
C CYS A 138 -32.90 6.86 3.00
N LEU A 139 -33.95 7.33 3.70
CA LEU A 139 -35.30 6.79 3.49
C LEU A 139 -35.72 6.99 2.03
N PRO A 140 -36.47 6.07 1.41
CA PRO A 140 -36.89 6.15 0.01
C PRO A 140 -37.67 7.43 -0.26
N GLU A 141 -37.68 7.90 -1.51
CA GLU A 141 -38.56 9.01 -1.88
C GLU A 141 -40.02 8.59 -1.70
N PRO A 142 -40.87 9.46 -1.14
CA PRO A 142 -42.30 9.19 -1.12
C PRO A 142 -42.78 9.05 -2.57
N GLU A 143 -43.39 7.91 -2.89
CA GLU A 143 -44.03 7.71 -4.18
C GLU A 143 -45.20 8.72 -4.31
N GLU A 144 -45.23 9.49 -5.41
CA GLU A 144 -46.30 10.46 -5.71
C GLU A 144 -47.66 9.80 -6.01
#